data_AF-A0A5J4S367-F1
#
_entry.id   AF-A0A5J4S367-F1
#
_cell.length_a   1.000
_cell.length_b   1.000
_cell.length_c   1.000
_cell.angle_alpha   90.00
_cell.angle_beta   90.00
_cell.angle_gamma   90.00
#
_symmetry.space_group_name_H-M   'P 1'
#
loop_
_entity.id
_entity.type
_entity.pdbx_description
1 polymer ?
#
loop_
_entity_poly.entity_id
_entity_poly.type
_entity_poly.pdbx_seq_one_letter_code
_entity_poly.pdbx_strand_id
1 'polypeptide(L)' 'MITDKEKNRQLSMIPGTKVKMTGAEAKIENLKDKIFAVKYGPQYMCGELVVWLDGYSGAYCCEYLEIIV' A
#
# COMPACT_ATOMS: atom_id res chain seq x y z
N MET A 1 13.45 13.85 0.18
CA MET A 1 12.47 14.11 -0.89
C MET A 1 12.13 12.79 -1.54
N ILE A 2 10.85 12.43 -1.62
CA ILE A 2 10.40 11.28 -2.40
C ILE A 2 10.71 11.59 -3.88
N THR A 3 11.34 10.64 -4.56
CA THR A 3 11.62 10.80 -6.00
C THR A 3 10.32 10.74 -6.80
N ASP A 4 10.26 11.41 -7.96
CA ASP A 4 9.08 11.33 -8.84
C ASP A 4 8.74 9.87 -9.22
N LYS A 5 9.77 9.03 -9.33
CA LYS A 5 9.61 7.58 -9.55
C LYS A 5 8.82 6.92 -8.43
N GLU A 6 9.15 7.20 -7.18
CA GLU A 6 8.48 6.61 -6.02
C GLU A 6 7.05 7.14 -5.89
N LYS A 7 6.84 8.44 -6.12
CA LYS A 7 5.49 9.01 -6.16
C LYS A 7 4.62 8.36 -7.24
N ASN A 8 5.16 8.17 -8.44
CA ASN A 8 4.44 7.51 -9.53
C ASN A 8 4.12 6.03 -9.22
N ARG A 9 5.03 5.33 -8.53
CA ARG A 9 4.78 3.96 -8.04
C ARG A 9 3.63 3.92 -7.04
N GLN A 10 3.59 4.85 -6.09
CA GLN A 10 2.50 4.92 -5.12
C GLN A 10 1.18 5.25 -5.81
N LEU A 11 1.17 6.19 -6.76
CA LEU A 11 -0.01 6.58 -7.53
C LEU A 11 -0.55 5.46 -8.45
N SER A 12 0.27 4.46 -8.81
CA SER A 12 -0.17 3.32 -9.63
C SER A 12 -0.85 2.20 -8.83
N MET A 13 -0.94 2.32 -7.49
CA MET A 13 -1.71 1.40 -6.65
C MET A 13 -3.22 1.65 -6.77
N ILE A 14 -3.76 1.48 -7.98
CA ILE A 14 -5.19 1.64 -8.30
C ILE A 14 -6.00 0.41 -7.82
N PRO A 15 -7.34 0.51 -7.77
CA PRO A 15 -8.17 -0.64 -7.43
C PRO A 15 -7.86 -1.88 -8.29
N GLY A 16 -7.74 -3.04 -7.63
CA GLY A 16 -7.34 -4.31 -8.25
C GLY A 16 -5.83 -4.58 -8.27
N THR A 17 -4.98 -3.57 -8.05
CA THR A 17 -3.53 -3.78 -7.94
C THR A 17 -3.21 -4.72 -6.78
N LYS A 18 -2.40 -5.74 -7.04
CA LYS A 18 -1.93 -6.67 -6.00
C LYS A 18 -0.74 -6.06 -5.28
N VAL A 19 -0.81 -6.04 -3.95
CA VAL A 19 0.24 -5.50 -3.11
C VAL A 19 0.55 -6.45 -1.96
N LYS A 20 1.75 -6.30 -1.39
CA LYS A 20 2.20 -7.03 -0.21
C LYS A 20 2.73 -6.04 0.81
N MET A 21 2.40 -6.27 2.08
CA MET A 21 2.98 -5.49 3.19
C MET A 21 4.45 -5.86 3.37
N THR A 22 5.29 -4.85 3.50
CA THR A 22 6.72 -4.96 3.76
C THR A 22 7.05 -4.34 5.12
N GLY A 23 8.34 -4.35 5.50
CA GLY A 23 8.78 -3.66 6.71
C GLY A 23 8.42 -4.35 8.03
N ALA A 24 8.40 -3.56 9.10
CA ALA A 24 8.11 -4.02 10.46
C ALA A 24 6.61 -4.24 10.67
N GLU A 25 5.79 -3.45 9.98
CA GLU A 25 4.33 -3.43 9.95
C GLU A 25 3.79 -4.81 9.56
N ALA A 26 4.39 -5.44 8.54
CA ALA A 26 4.04 -6.79 8.12
C ALA A 26 4.21 -7.85 9.23
N LYS A 27 5.18 -7.66 10.13
CA LYS A 27 5.43 -8.58 11.26
C LYS A 27 4.50 -8.28 12.43
N ILE A 28 4.29 -7.00 12.74
CA ILE A 28 3.45 -6.55 13.87
C ILE A 28 2.00 -6.99 13.65
N GLU A 29 1.48 -6.86 12.42
CA GLU A 29 0.10 -7.22 12.10
C GLU A 29 -0.07 -8.69 11.66
N ASN A 30 0.99 -9.51 11.70
CA ASN A 30 0.97 -10.89 11.18
C ASN A 30 0.44 -10.99 9.73
N LEU A 31 0.88 -10.03 8.90
CA LEU A 31 0.52 -9.88 7.49
C LEU A 31 1.67 -10.24 6.54
N LYS A 32 2.79 -10.72 7.09
CA LYS A 32 3.95 -11.17 6.32
C LYS A 32 3.52 -12.16 5.24
N ASP A 33 4.00 -11.94 4.02
CA ASP A 33 3.76 -12.78 2.84
C ASP A 33 2.30 -12.84 2.34
N LYS A 34 1.37 -12.09 2.97
CA LYS A 34 0.01 -11.95 2.45
C LYS A 34 -0.03 -10.98 1.27
N ILE A 35 -0.83 -11.35 0.28
CA ILE A 35 -1.12 -10.53 -0.89
C ILE A 35 -2.53 -9.98 -0.74
N PHE A 36 -2.67 -8.69 -1.01
CA PHE A 36 -3.92 -7.95 -0.92
C PHE A 36 -4.24 -7.33 -2.27
N ALA A 37 -5.53 -7.20 -2.58
CA ALA A 37 -5.98 -6.35 -3.67
C ALA A 37 -6.29 -4.97 -3.12
N VAL A 38 -5.87 -3.91 -3.82
CA VAL A 38 -6.31 -2.56 -3.50
C VAL A 38 -7.81 -2.43 -3.79
N LYS A 39 -8.56 -1.91 -2.81
CA LYS A 39 -9.99 -1.62 -2.92
C LYS A 39 -10.23 -0.17 -3.35
N TYR A 40 -9.53 0.77 -2.70
CA TYR A 40 -9.58 2.19 -3.04
C TYR A 40 -8.16 2.68 -3.31
N GLY A 41 -8.00 3.39 -4.43
CA GLY A 41 -6.71 3.91 -4.87
C GLY A 41 -6.11 4.94 -3.90
N PRO A 42 -4.92 5.47 -4.24
CA PRO A 42 -4.12 6.26 -3.32
C PRO A 42 -4.81 7.58 -2.98
N GLN A 43 -4.92 7.87 -1.69
CA GLN A 43 -5.44 9.14 -1.18
C GLN A 43 -4.43 9.77 -0.24
N TYR A 44 -4.40 11.11 -0.24
CA TYR A 44 -3.50 11.83 0.65
C TYR A 44 -4.15 12.01 2.02
N MET A 45 -3.52 11.44 3.06
CA MET A 45 -4.00 11.50 4.44
C MET A 45 -2.82 11.72 5.38
N CYS A 46 -2.93 12.73 6.26
CA CYS A 46 -1.91 13.04 7.27
C CYS A 46 -0.47 13.22 6.76
N GLY A 47 -0.30 13.64 5.50
CA GLY A 47 1.02 13.87 4.91
C GLY A 47 1.52 12.72 4.02
N GLU A 48 0.81 11.60 3.96
CA GLU A 48 1.22 10.39 3.27
C GLU A 48 0.17 9.92 2.25
N LEU A 49 0.59 9.14 1.25
CA LEU A 49 -0.33 8.42 0.37
C LEU A 49 -0.70 7.09 1.01
N VAL A 50 -2.00 6.84 1.14
CA VAL A 50 -2.54 5.61 1.71
C VAL A 50 -3.54 4.95 0.77
N VAL A 51 -3.68 3.63 0.87
CA VAL A 51 -4.68 2.82 0.16
C VAL A 51 -5.49 1.98 1.13
N TRP A 52 -6.64 1.51 0.67
CA TRP A 52 -7.47 0.55 1.40
C TRP A 52 -7.40 -0.80 0.71
N LEU A 53 -7.32 -1.85 1.49
CA LEU A 53 -7.14 -3.23 1.02
C LEU A 53 -8.45 -4.00 1.11
N ASP A 54 -8.71 -4.86 0.13
CA ASP A 54 -9.92 -5.67 0.11
C ASP A 54 -9.88 -6.75 1.20
N GLY A 55 -10.97 -6.86 1.97
CA GLY A 55 -11.07 -7.76 3.12
C GLY A 55 -10.32 -7.31 4.39
N TYR A 56 -9.74 -6.11 4.41
CA TYR A 56 -8.99 -5.59 5.56
C TYR A 56 -9.49 -4.22 5.99
N SER A 57 -9.50 -4.00 7.31
CA SER A 57 -9.89 -2.73 7.91
C SER A 57 -8.70 -1.79 8.02
N GLY A 58 -8.89 -0.53 7.67
CA GLY A 58 -7.89 0.52 7.83
C GLY A 58 -7.34 1.05 6.51
N ALA A 59 -6.53 2.09 6.64
CA ALA A 59 -5.76 2.69 5.55
C ALA A 59 -4.28 2.36 5.76
N TYR A 60 -3.59 2.01 4.68
CA TYR A 60 -2.21 1.53 4.73
C TYR A 60 -1.32 2.42 3.88
N CYS A 61 -0.21 2.87 4.46
CA CYS A 61 0.74 3.74 3.77
C CYS A 61 1.37 3.02 2.57
N CYS A 62 1.33 3.67 1.41
CA CYS A 62 1.87 3.13 0.16
C CYS A 62 3.38 2.89 0.24
N GLU A 63 4.09 3.59 1.14
CA GLU A 63 5.51 3.38 1.41
C GLU A 63 5.81 1.96 1.89
N TYR A 64 4.91 1.35 2.67
CA TYR A 64 5.08 0.02 3.23
C TYR A 64 4.56 -1.09 2.33
N LEU A 65 4.05 -0.75 1.15
CA LEU A 65 3.45 -1.70 0.21
C LEU A 65 4.33 -1.89 -1.03
N GLU A 66 4.54 -3.15 -1.40
CA GLU A 66 5.20 -3.54 -2.64
C GLU A 66 4.16 -4.04 -3.65
N ILE A 67 4.22 -3.55 -4.90
CA ILE A 67 3.35 -4.03 -5.98
C ILE A 67 3.85 -5.38 -6.46
N ILE A 68 2.94 -6.36 -6.56
CA ILE A 68 3.22 -7.69 -7.08
C ILE A 68 2.74 -7.75 -8.53
N VAL A 69 3.64 -8.09 -9.44
CA VAL A 69 3.40 -8.31 -10.88
C VAL A 69 2.95 -9.74 -11.15
#